data_AF-A0A0C2FCJ3-F1
#
_entry.id   AF-A0A0C2FCJ3-F1
#
_cell.length_a   1.000
_cell.length_b   1.000
_cell.length_c   1.000
_cell.angle_alpha   90.00
_cell.angle_beta   90.00
_cell.angle_gamma   90.00
#
_symmetry.space_group_name_H-M   'P 1'
#
loop_
_entity.id
_entity.type
_entity.pdbx_description
1 polymer ?
#
loop_
_entity_poly.entity_id
_entity_poly.type
_entity_poly.pdbx_seq_one_letter_code
_entity_poly.pdbx_strand_id
1 'polypeptide(L)'
;ACTHVWDGESLIPISERLRKTAADFYQRHSVTGYCLALSYRPLVRPLESSFKNTYFEVPLLRDRPRIGNLVRTHSLDSSQEDAFFESTPQKTVDDVIQQYFTGHVLCGMIVTQYEVMPQAVQLVDQLENLCVRFVYFSRENELRSRVFAEKLGLEAGWNCHVSLAEVCENDGRTLKDFFLAK
;
A
#
# COMPACT_ATOMS: atom_id res chain seq x y z
N ALA A 1 -14.59 8.37 1.97
CA ALA A 1 -14.71 8.06 0.52
C ALA A 1 -14.50 9.32 -0.32
N CYS A 2 -14.00 9.18 -1.56
CA CYS A 2 -13.74 10.31 -2.46
C CYS A 2 -15.04 10.81 -3.13
N THR A 3 -15.19 12.12 -3.24
CA THR A 3 -16.35 12.76 -3.91
C THR A 3 -15.97 13.46 -5.21
N HIS A 4 -14.70 13.85 -5.35
CA HIS A 4 -14.17 14.52 -6.53
C HIS A 4 -12.91 13.81 -7.02
N VAL A 5 -12.50 14.11 -8.24
CA VAL A 5 -11.20 13.73 -8.81
C VAL A 5 -10.52 14.98 -9.38
N TRP A 6 -9.20 15.00 -9.36
CA TRP A 6 -8.38 15.94 -10.12
C TRP A 6 -8.10 15.35 -11.51
N ASP A 7 -8.58 16.01 -12.58
CA ASP A 7 -8.38 15.52 -13.96
C ASP A 7 -7.09 16.02 -14.62
N GLY A 8 -6.32 16.87 -13.94
CA GLY A 8 -5.13 17.54 -14.46
C GLY A 8 -5.29 19.04 -14.61
N GLU A 9 -6.52 19.52 -14.81
CA GLU A 9 -6.85 20.93 -15.02
C GLU A 9 -7.81 21.47 -13.95
N SER A 10 -8.77 20.65 -13.52
CA SER A 10 -9.87 21.05 -12.64
C SER A 10 -10.34 19.94 -11.70
N LEU A 11 -11.08 20.36 -10.66
CA LEU A 11 -11.76 19.46 -9.75
C LEU A 11 -13.14 19.12 -10.29
N ILE A 12 -13.35 17.85 -10.65
CA ILE A 12 -14.63 17.37 -11.18
C ILE A 12 -15.26 16.34 -10.22
N PRO A 13 -16.60 16.29 -10.11
CA PRO A 13 -17.27 15.28 -9.29
C PRO A 13 -17.01 13.88 -9.84
N ILE A 14 -16.86 12.90 -8.96
CA ILE A 14 -16.58 11.52 -9.38
C ILE A 14 -17.80 10.94 -10.11
N SER A 15 -17.63 10.67 -11.40
CA SER A 15 -18.66 10.01 -12.21
C SER A 15 -18.67 8.50 -11.95
N GLU A 16 -19.82 7.86 -12.18
CA GLU A 16 -19.92 6.40 -12.09
C GLU A 16 -18.97 5.70 -13.06
N ARG A 17 -18.75 6.28 -14.25
CA ARG A 17 -17.79 5.78 -15.23
C ARG A 17 -16.38 5.73 -14.65
N LEU A 18 -15.94 6.81 -14.01
CA LEU A 18 -14.60 6.89 -13.43
C LEU A 18 -14.43 5.93 -12.25
N ARG A 19 -15.44 5.82 -11.39
CA ARG A 19 -15.47 4.83 -10.31
C ARG A 19 -15.32 3.41 -10.85
N LYS A 20 -16.01 3.07 -11.94
CA LYS A 20 -15.88 1.78 -12.60
C LYS A 20 -14.48 1.57 -13.18
N THR A 21 -13.91 2.57 -13.86
CA THR A 21 -12.55 2.50 -14.39
C THR A 21 -11.51 2.28 -13.30
N ALA A 22 -11.62 2.96 -12.16
CA ALA A 22 -10.74 2.75 -11.00
C ALA A 22 -10.87 1.34 -10.41
N ALA A 23 -12.10 0.82 -10.30
CA ALA A 23 -12.35 -0.55 -9.85
C ALA A 23 -11.75 -1.58 -10.83
N ASP A 24 -11.96 -1.40 -12.13
CA ASP A 24 -11.40 -2.29 -13.17
C ASP A 24 -9.87 -2.26 -13.14
N PHE A 25 -9.27 -1.09 -12.95
CA PHE A 25 -7.82 -0.95 -12.77
C PHE A 25 -7.32 -1.73 -11.56
N TYR A 26 -7.99 -1.61 -10.40
CA TYR A 26 -7.63 -2.39 -9.21
C TYR A 26 -7.73 -3.91 -9.47
N GLN A 27 -8.83 -4.38 -10.05
CA GLN A 27 -9.05 -5.80 -10.29
C GLN A 27 -7.99 -6.41 -11.20
N ARG A 28 -7.58 -5.69 -12.26
CA ARG A 28 -6.55 -6.17 -13.19
C ARG A 28 -5.15 -6.24 -12.59
N HIS A 29 -4.80 -5.32 -11.69
CA HIS A 29 -3.41 -5.15 -11.26
C HIS A 29 -3.12 -5.61 -9.82
N SER A 30 -4.15 -5.75 -8.98
CA SER A 30 -3.98 -6.13 -7.56
C SER A 30 -3.37 -7.51 -7.36
N VAL A 31 -3.55 -8.41 -8.34
CA VAL A 31 -3.03 -9.77 -8.29
C VAL A 31 -1.53 -9.85 -8.55
N THR A 32 -0.98 -9.02 -9.45
CA THR A 32 0.44 -9.02 -9.84
C THR A 32 1.25 -7.86 -9.25
N GLY A 33 0.61 -6.84 -8.69
CA GLY A 33 1.27 -5.70 -8.04
C GLY A 33 0.50 -5.15 -6.84
N TYR A 34 1.07 -4.15 -6.19
CA TYR A 34 0.44 -3.43 -5.10
C TYR A 34 -0.22 -2.17 -5.61
N CYS A 35 -1.55 -2.13 -5.52
CA CYS A 35 -2.31 -0.95 -5.88
C CYS A 35 -2.37 0.03 -4.70
N LEU A 36 -2.02 1.28 -4.95
CA LEU A 36 -2.19 2.40 -4.03
C LEU A 36 -3.15 3.42 -4.66
N ALA A 37 -4.15 3.87 -3.91
CA ALA A 37 -4.97 5.00 -4.30
C ALA A 37 -4.48 6.24 -3.55
N LEU A 38 -4.20 7.31 -4.29
CA LEU A 38 -3.79 8.59 -3.73
C LEU A 38 -4.95 9.55 -3.71
N SER A 39 -5.22 10.13 -2.54
CA SER A 39 -6.25 11.15 -2.37
C SER A 39 -5.81 12.16 -1.33
N TYR A 40 -6.35 13.37 -1.41
CA TYR A 40 -6.14 14.39 -0.39
C TYR A 40 -7.48 15.01 0.00
N ARG A 41 -7.51 15.61 1.19
CA ARG A 41 -8.61 16.44 1.66
C ARG A 41 -8.01 17.80 2.01
N PRO A 42 -8.33 18.89 1.28
CA PRO A 42 -7.96 20.21 1.72
C PRO A 42 -8.72 20.51 3.01
N LEU A 43 -7.97 20.82 4.06
CA LEU A 43 -8.53 21.16 5.36
C LEU A 43 -8.55 22.66 5.48
N VAL A 44 -9.76 23.18 5.62
CA VAL A 44 -10.05 24.61 5.62
C VAL A 44 -10.28 25.08 7.06
N ARG A 45 -9.85 24.32 8.08
CA ARG A 45 -9.94 24.71 9.48
C ARG A 45 -8.60 24.47 10.18
N PRO A 46 -8.08 25.42 10.96
CA PRO A 46 -6.91 25.15 11.78
C PRO A 46 -7.34 24.14 12.85
N LEU A 47 -6.45 23.20 13.14
CA LEU A 47 -6.65 22.27 14.25
C LEU A 47 -6.74 23.07 15.56
N GLU A 48 -7.72 22.75 16.41
CA GLU A 48 -7.76 23.36 17.75
C GLU A 48 -6.44 23.11 18.48
N SER A 49 -6.01 24.09 19.27
CA SER A 49 -4.78 24.00 20.07
C SER A 49 -4.80 22.83 21.07
N SER A 50 -5.98 22.31 21.41
CA SER A 50 -6.19 21.10 22.21
C SER A 50 -5.59 19.84 21.58
N PHE A 51 -5.48 19.80 20.25
CA PHE A 51 -4.88 18.68 19.50
C PHE A 51 -3.40 18.90 19.17
N LYS A 52 -2.80 20.01 19.61
CA LYS A 52 -1.37 20.26 19.41
C LYS A 52 -0.57 19.14 20.11
N ASN A 53 0.38 18.54 19.40
CA ASN A 53 1.14 17.35 19.81
C ASN A 53 0.34 16.05 19.97
N THR A 54 -0.91 15.98 19.51
CA THR A 54 -1.65 14.72 19.41
C THR A 54 -1.59 14.17 17.99
N TYR A 55 -1.71 12.85 17.84
CA TYR A 55 -1.77 12.19 16.54
C TYR A 55 -2.90 11.17 16.53
N PHE A 56 -3.52 10.99 15.36
CA PHE A 56 -4.44 9.88 15.13
C PHE A 56 -3.65 8.70 14.60
N GLU A 57 -3.64 7.60 15.35
CA GLU A 57 -3.16 6.32 14.82
C GLU A 57 -4.30 5.68 14.06
N VAL A 58 -4.18 5.64 12.73
CA VAL A 58 -5.09 4.87 11.89
C VAL A 58 -4.62 3.42 11.96
N PRO A 59 -5.44 2.47 12.47
CA PRO A 59 -5.06 1.07 12.49
C PRO A 59 -4.84 0.61 11.05
N LEU A 60 -3.59 0.41 10.66
CA LEU A 60 -3.28 -0.23 9.38
C LEU A 60 -3.71 -1.69 9.53
N LEU A 61 -4.39 -2.24 8.52
CA LEU A 61 -4.97 -3.60 8.46
C LEU A 61 -3.96 -4.77 8.66
N ARG A 62 -2.73 -4.50 9.09
CA ARG A 62 -1.69 -5.50 9.33
C ARG A 62 -0.94 -5.17 10.61
N ASP A 63 -1.16 -5.99 11.64
CA ASP A 63 -0.22 -6.17 12.75
C ASP A 63 1.07 -6.79 12.18
N ARG A 64 1.98 -5.95 11.68
CA ARG A 64 3.38 -6.33 11.57
C ARG A 64 4.12 -5.74 12.77
N PRO A 65 4.95 -6.53 13.49
CA PRO A 65 5.86 -5.97 14.48
C PRO A 65 6.73 -4.92 13.77
N ARG A 66 6.81 -3.73 14.36
CA ARG A 66 7.49 -2.57 13.78
C ARG A 66 8.96 -2.91 13.54
N ILE A 67 9.37 -3.05 12.28
CA ILE A 67 10.78 -3.01 11.89
C ILE A 67 11.01 -1.61 11.31
N GLY A 68 11.51 -0.71 12.16
CA GLY A 68 11.98 0.61 11.76
C GLY A 68 11.16 1.79 12.27
N ASN A 69 11.88 2.84 12.66
CA ASN A 69 11.33 4.17 12.89
C ASN A 69 10.86 4.74 11.55
N LEU A 70 9.60 4.48 11.16
CA LEU A 70 8.99 5.25 10.08
C LEU A 70 9.08 6.73 10.46
N VAL A 71 9.69 7.55 9.59
CA VAL A 71 9.81 9.00 9.78
C VAL A 71 8.41 9.56 10.00
N ARG A 72 8.16 10.06 11.21
CA ARG A 72 6.92 10.77 11.56
C ARG A 72 6.81 11.99 10.67
N THR A 73 5.74 12.11 9.91
CA THR A 73 5.40 13.36 9.23
C THR A 73 5.16 14.43 10.29
N HIS A 74 6.07 15.40 10.37
CA HIS A 74 5.90 16.56 11.23
C HIS A 74 4.76 17.41 10.68
N SER A 75 3.82 17.79 11.55
CA SER A 75 2.81 18.81 11.26
C SER A 75 3.56 20.10 10.92
N LEU A 76 3.45 20.56 9.67
CA LEU A 76 3.89 21.91 9.31
C LEU A 76 2.94 22.89 10.01
N ASP A 77 3.49 23.84 10.76
CA ASP A 77 2.73 24.88 11.45
C ASP A 77 1.82 25.59 10.44
N SER A 78 0.51 25.47 10.65
CA SER A 78 -0.50 26.22 9.89
C SER A 78 -0.57 27.62 10.46
N SER A 79 -0.19 28.62 9.68
CA SER A 79 -0.34 30.03 10.03
C SER A 79 -1.82 30.37 10.24
N GLN A 80 -2.16 30.86 11.42
CA GLN A 80 -3.53 31.12 11.90
C GLN A 80 -4.31 32.22 11.14
N GLU A 81 -3.75 32.86 10.11
CA GLU A 81 -4.28 34.10 9.53
C GLU A 81 -4.77 34.00 8.07
N ASP A 82 -5.10 32.82 7.57
CA ASP A 82 -5.61 32.67 6.21
C ASP A 82 -7.15 32.81 6.16
N ALA A 83 -7.64 33.73 5.32
CA ALA A 83 -9.08 34.01 5.12
C ALA A 83 -9.88 32.84 4.50
N PHE A 84 -9.19 31.77 4.10
CA PHE A 84 -9.84 30.53 3.69
C PHE A 84 -10.48 29.82 4.88
N PHE A 85 -10.01 30.04 6.11
CA PHE A 85 -10.29 29.14 7.21
C PHE A 85 -11.60 29.46 7.97
N GLU A 86 -12.53 28.51 8.02
CA GLU A 86 -13.80 28.64 8.77
C GLU A 86 -13.59 28.36 10.27
N SER A 87 -14.04 29.29 11.11
CA SER A 87 -13.78 29.36 12.55
C SER A 87 -14.94 28.83 13.41
N THR A 88 -15.45 27.62 13.11
CA THR A 88 -16.42 26.93 13.98
C THR A 88 -15.76 25.77 14.75
N PRO A 89 -15.79 25.77 16.10
CA PRO A 89 -15.14 24.74 16.93
C PRO A 89 -15.90 23.40 16.85
N GLN A 90 -15.13 22.30 16.80
CA GLN A 90 -15.64 20.93 16.65
C GLN A 90 -15.94 20.31 18.02
N LYS A 91 -17.09 19.64 18.17
CA LYS A 91 -17.58 19.19 19.50
C LYS A 91 -17.50 17.68 19.72
N THR A 92 -17.36 16.86 18.67
CA THR A 92 -17.50 15.40 18.76
C THR A 92 -16.48 14.65 17.90
N VAL A 93 -16.05 13.45 18.34
CA VAL A 93 -15.06 12.61 17.63
C VAL A 93 -15.56 12.18 16.24
N ASP A 94 -16.86 11.91 16.11
CA ASP A 94 -17.47 11.56 14.82
C ASP A 94 -17.42 12.73 13.82
N ASP A 95 -17.54 13.98 14.30
CA ASP A 95 -17.42 15.17 13.46
C ASP A 95 -15.99 15.31 12.91
N VAL A 96 -14.99 14.96 13.73
CA VAL A 96 -13.59 14.89 13.32
C VAL A 96 -13.43 13.81 12.25
N ILE A 97 -13.86 12.57 12.50
CA ILE A 97 -13.72 11.48 11.52
C ILE A 97 -14.41 11.83 10.19
N GLN A 98 -15.62 12.37 10.25
CA GLN A 98 -16.36 12.78 9.07
C GLN A 98 -15.63 13.89 8.30
N GLN A 99 -15.07 14.90 8.98
CA GLN A 99 -14.34 15.97 8.34
C GLN A 99 -13.03 15.50 7.68
N TYR A 100 -12.28 14.60 8.33
CA TYR A 100 -10.95 14.21 7.91
C TYR A 100 -10.90 13.00 6.96
N PHE A 101 -11.90 12.12 6.97
CA PHE A 101 -11.90 10.86 6.17
C PHE A 101 -12.97 10.81 5.07
N THR A 102 -13.78 11.87 4.91
CA THR A 102 -14.81 11.96 3.86
C THR A 102 -14.61 13.20 2.98
N GLY A 103 -15.18 13.16 1.77
CA GLY A 103 -15.07 14.30 0.84
C GLY A 103 -13.67 14.48 0.24
N HIS A 104 -12.90 13.40 0.13
CA HIS A 104 -11.56 13.46 -0.47
C HIS A 104 -11.63 13.71 -1.97
N VAL A 105 -10.57 14.32 -2.49
CA VAL A 105 -10.28 14.42 -3.90
C VAL A 105 -9.34 13.28 -4.28
N LEU A 106 -9.77 12.41 -5.19
CA LEU A 106 -8.93 11.38 -5.77
C LEU A 106 -7.90 12.05 -6.70
N CYS A 107 -6.62 11.76 -6.50
CA CYS A 107 -5.55 12.17 -7.44
C CYS A 107 -5.31 11.11 -8.50
N GLY A 108 -5.39 9.83 -8.11
CA GLY A 108 -5.14 8.73 -9.02
C GLY A 108 -4.80 7.44 -8.29
N MET A 109 -4.42 6.43 -9.08
CA MET A 109 -4.02 5.13 -8.60
C MET A 109 -2.65 4.76 -9.19
N ILE A 110 -1.83 4.12 -8.38
CA ILE A 110 -0.48 3.68 -8.74
C ILE A 110 -0.42 2.17 -8.50
N VAL A 111 0.29 1.47 -9.38
CA VAL A 111 0.65 0.06 -9.16
C VAL A 111 2.15 0.00 -9.01
N THR A 112 2.60 -0.61 -7.92
CA THR A 112 4.02 -0.88 -7.70
C THR A 112 4.28 -2.38 -7.77
N GLN A 113 5.44 -2.74 -8.33
CA GLN A 113 5.91 -4.13 -8.43
C GLN A 113 7.38 -4.15 -8.03
N TYR A 114 7.84 -5.28 -7.49
CA TYR A 114 9.26 -5.46 -7.24
C TYR A 114 9.99 -5.73 -8.56
N GLU A 115 11.15 -5.09 -8.69
CA GLU A 115 12.06 -5.31 -9.80
C GLU A 115 13.27 -6.09 -9.33
N VAL A 116 13.81 -6.94 -10.20
CA VAL A 116 14.98 -7.75 -9.90
C VAL A 116 16.26 -6.94 -10.05
N MET A 117 17.24 -7.24 -9.22
CA MET A 117 18.57 -6.65 -9.35
C MET A 117 19.32 -7.33 -10.51
N PRO A 118 19.87 -6.60 -11.48
CA PRO A 118 20.56 -7.20 -12.63
C PRO A 118 21.71 -8.13 -12.23
N GLN A 119 22.41 -7.83 -11.13
CA GLN A 119 23.49 -8.67 -10.60
C GLN A 119 22.97 -10.03 -10.11
N ALA A 120 21.76 -10.09 -9.57
CA ALA A 120 21.15 -11.34 -9.11
C ALA A 120 20.80 -12.24 -10.31
N VAL A 121 20.30 -11.65 -11.40
CA VAL A 121 20.01 -12.39 -12.64
C VAL A 121 21.28 -13.00 -13.22
N GLN A 122 22.37 -12.22 -13.30
CA GLN A 122 23.67 -12.70 -13.77
C GLN A 122 24.23 -13.84 -12.89
N LEU A 123 24.06 -13.72 -11.57
CA LEU A 123 24.52 -14.75 -10.63
C LEU A 123 23.73 -16.06 -10.80
N VAL A 124 22.41 -15.98 -10.97
CA VAL A 124 21.55 -17.15 -11.22
C VAL A 124 21.98 -17.84 -12.50
N ASP A 125 22.19 -17.10 -13.59
CA ASP A 125 22.65 -17.63 -14.88
C ASP A 125 24.04 -18.32 -14.77
N GLN A 126 24.99 -17.69 -14.07
CA GLN A 126 26.31 -18.29 -13.85
C GLN A 126 26.25 -19.60 -13.06
N LEU A 127 25.38 -19.66 -12.05
CA LEU A 127 25.26 -20.84 -11.19
C LEU A 127 24.44 -21.95 -11.87
N GLU A 128 23.49 -21.60 -12.73
CA GLU A 128 22.81 -22.55 -13.61
C GLU A 128 23.79 -23.23 -14.58
N ASN A 129 24.74 -22.47 -15.15
CA ASN A 129 25.84 -23.02 -15.95
C ASN A 129 26.76 -23.98 -15.16
N LEU A 130 26.74 -23.91 -13.83
CA LEU A 130 27.45 -24.82 -12.92
C LEU A 130 26.54 -25.96 -12.41
N CYS A 131 25.37 -26.16 -13.03
CA CYS A 131 24.37 -27.16 -12.66
C CYS A 131 23.80 -26.98 -11.24
N VAL A 132 23.78 -25.76 -10.72
CA VAL A 132 23.16 -25.44 -9.41
C VAL A 132 21.74 -24.93 -9.63
N ARG A 133 20.76 -25.60 -9.03
CA ARG A 133 19.34 -25.22 -9.12
C ARG A 133 18.94 -24.30 -7.95
N PHE A 134 18.27 -23.19 -8.27
CA PHE A 134 17.77 -22.23 -7.28
C PHE A 134 16.33 -22.52 -6.86
N VAL A 135 16.04 -22.17 -5.61
CA VAL A 135 14.68 -22.14 -5.07
C VAL A 135 14.43 -20.74 -4.51
N TYR A 136 13.40 -20.08 -5.02
CA TYR A 136 12.97 -18.77 -4.55
C TYR A 136 11.87 -18.90 -3.50
N PHE A 137 12.17 -18.46 -2.28
CA PHE A 137 11.20 -18.37 -1.20
C PHE A 137 10.57 -16.98 -1.17
N SER A 138 9.25 -16.92 -1.26
CA SER A 138 8.50 -15.67 -1.28
C SER A 138 7.46 -15.61 -0.17
N ARG A 139 7.24 -14.39 0.36
CA ARG A 139 6.14 -14.09 1.28
C ARG A 139 4.85 -13.68 0.56
N GLU A 140 4.96 -13.39 -0.73
CA GLU A 140 3.87 -12.88 -1.56
C GLU A 140 2.91 -13.99 -2.00
N ASN A 141 1.84 -13.61 -2.69
CA ASN A 141 0.96 -14.57 -3.34
C ASN A 141 1.67 -15.27 -4.52
N GLU A 142 1.07 -16.35 -5.02
CA GLU A 142 1.59 -17.13 -6.15
C GLU A 142 1.94 -16.26 -7.35
N LEU A 143 0.99 -15.44 -7.85
CA LEU A 143 1.16 -14.68 -9.08
C LEU A 143 2.29 -13.65 -9.01
N ARG A 144 2.41 -12.93 -7.89
CA ARG A 144 3.52 -11.97 -7.67
C ARG A 144 4.86 -12.68 -7.56
N SER A 145 4.87 -13.80 -6.84
CA SER A 145 6.08 -14.60 -6.64
C SER A 145 6.56 -15.18 -7.96
N ARG A 146 5.63 -15.67 -8.79
CA ARG A 146 5.91 -16.21 -10.12
C ARG A 146 6.48 -15.15 -11.06
N VAL A 147 5.82 -14.00 -11.18
CA VAL A 147 6.29 -12.89 -12.04
C VAL A 147 7.69 -12.43 -11.61
N PHE A 148 7.96 -12.37 -10.31
CA PHE A 148 9.29 -12.00 -9.81
C PHE A 148 10.34 -13.08 -10.09
N ALA A 149 10.00 -14.37 -9.91
CA ALA A 149 10.89 -15.50 -10.17
C ALA A 149 11.26 -15.61 -11.66
N GLU A 150 10.30 -15.39 -12.56
CA GLU A 150 10.53 -15.33 -14.02
C GLU A 150 11.53 -14.23 -14.36
N LYS A 151 11.35 -13.02 -13.81
CA LYS A 151 12.30 -11.91 -13.98
C LYS A 151 13.70 -12.25 -13.44
N LEU A 152 13.78 -13.06 -12.39
CA LEU A 152 15.06 -13.49 -11.79
C LEU A 152 15.81 -14.51 -12.66
N GLY A 153 15.14 -15.10 -13.66
CA GLY A 153 15.71 -16.15 -14.51
C GLY A 153 15.35 -17.57 -14.05
N LEU A 154 14.37 -17.73 -13.15
CA LEU A 154 13.92 -19.06 -12.72
C LEU A 154 12.83 -19.59 -13.65
N GLU A 155 12.92 -20.87 -14.00
CA GLU A 155 11.86 -21.56 -14.74
C GLU A 155 10.55 -21.59 -13.91
N ALA A 156 9.51 -20.92 -14.42
CA ALA A 156 8.19 -20.88 -13.81
C ALA A 156 7.18 -21.79 -14.54
N GLY A 157 7.54 -23.06 -14.70
CA GLY A 157 6.66 -24.07 -15.29
C GLY A 157 5.48 -24.45 -14.39
N TRP A 158 4.57 -25.28 -14.92
CA TRP A 158 3.33 -25.69 -14.23
C TRP A 158 3.57 -26.45 -12.91
N ASN A 159 4.73 -27.10 -12.75
CA ASN A 159 5.11 -27.87 -11.55
C ASN A 159 6.23 -27.20 -10.72
N CYS A 160 6.44 -25.89 -10.89
CA CYS A 160 7.59 -25.19 -10.29
C CYS A 160 7.20 -24.35 -9.05
N HIS A 161 5.95 -24.37 -8.62
CA HIS A 161 5.46 -23.59 -7.48
C HIS A 161 4.84 -24.48 -6.40
N VAL A 162 5.27 -24.29 -5.15
CA VAL A 162 4.76 -24.99 -3.98
C VAL A 162 4.33 -23.97 -2.93
N SER A 163 3.04 -24.00 -2.55
CA SER A 163 2.53 -23.16 -1.48
C SER A 163 2.93 -23.74 -0.12
N LEU A 164 3.63 -22.95 0.70
CA LEU A 164 4.00 -23.30 2.08
C LEU A 164 3.01 -22.74 3.12
N ALA A 165 1.81 -22.36 2.68
CA ALA A 165 0.81 -21.69 3.52
C ALA A 165 -0.01 -22.63 4.41
N GLU A 166 0.23 -23.94 4.36
CA GLU A 166 -0.52 -24.90 5.19
C GLU A 166 -0.35 -24.61 6.68
N VAL A 167 -1.50 -24.61 7.35
CA VAL A 167 -1.66 -24.40 8.78
C VAL A 167 -1.61 -25.77 9.44
N CYS A 168 -0.63 -26.02 10.32
CA CYS A 168 -0.76 -27.11 11.28
C CYS A 168 -1.93 -26.76 12.20
N GLU A 169 -3.03 -27.52 12.13
CA GLU A 169 -4.25 -27.30 12.93
C GLU A 169 -4.00 -27.25 14.45
N ASN A 170 -2.84 -27.72 14.92
CA ASN A 170 -2.52 -27.82 16.34
C ASN A 170 -1.53 -26.79 16.89
N ASP A 171 -0.87 -25.94 16.08
CA ASP A 171 0.21 -25.08 16.61
C ASP A 171 0.18 -23.62 16.11
N GLY A 172 -0.77 -23.24 15.24
CA GLY A 172 -0.98 -21.85 14.78
C GLY A 172 0.21 -21.20 14.03
N ARG A 173 1.34 -21.91 13.91
CA ARG A 173 2.53 -21.50 13.18
C ARG A 173 2.53 -22.18 11.83
N THR A 174 2.70 -21.40 10.77
CA THR A 174 2.81 -21.92 9.41
C THR A 174 4.24 -22.35 9.11
N LEU A 175 4.44 -23.30 8.19
CA LEU A 175 5.77 -23.62 7.65
C LEU A 175 6.49 -22.36 7.16
N LYS A 176 5.72 -21.42 6.59
CA LYS A 176 6.17 -20.08 6.22
C LYS A 176 6.81 -19.30 7.37
N ASP A 177 6.27 -19.38 8.59
CA ASP A 177 6.85 -18.71 9.76
C ASP A 177 8.19 -19.34 10.17
N PHE A 178 8.34 -20.66 10.02
CA PHE A 178 9.59 -21.36 10.32
C PHE A 178 10.74 -20.92 9.39
N PHE A 179 10.47 -20.77 8.09
CA PHE A 179 11.49 -20.34 7.11
C PHE A 179 11.83 -18.84 7.19
N LEU A 180 10.94 -18.00 7.75
CA LEU A 180 11.10 -16.54 7.77
C LEU A 180 11.50 -15.97 9.14
N ALA A 181 11.60 -16.82 10.16
CA ALA A 181 12.03 -16.43 11.52
C ALA A 181 13.55 -16.31 11.69
N LYS A 182 14.32 -16.38 10.61
CA LYS A 182 15.79 -16.29 10.59
C LYS A 182 16.24 -15.02 9.89
#